data_AF-A0A0F9A520-F1
#
_entry.id   AF-A0A0F9A520-F1
#
_cell.length_a   1.000
_cell.length_b   1.000
_cell.length_c   1.000
_cell.angle_alpha   90.00
_cell.angle_beta   90.00
_cell.angle_gamma   90.00
#
_symmetry.space_group_name_H-M   'P 1'
#
loop_
_entity.id
_entity.type
_entity.pdbx_description
1 polymer ?
#
loop_
_entity_poly.entity_id
_entity_poly.type
_entity_poly.pdbx_seq_one_letter_code
_entity_poly.pdbx_strand_id
1 'polypeptide(L)' 'LNTRGLPTRDDFAGFIEAGYTEQNVLEIILAISVKTLSNYSNHLFHTELDDVFSSRAWSE' A
#
# COMPACT_ATOMS: atom_id res chain seq x y z
N LEU A 1 -5.84 7.02 7.82
CA LEU A 1 -6.26 5.59 7.76
C LEU A 1 -7.70 5.36 8.26
N ASN A 2 -8.53 6.39 8.42
CA ASN A 2 -9.80 6.26 9.15
C ASN A 2 -10.91 5.54 8.35
N THR A 3 -10.76 5.43 7.03
CA THR A 3 -11.76 4.83 6.13
C THR A 3 -11.55 3.33 5.90
N ARG A 4 -10.38 2.78 6.22
CA ARG A 4 -10.05 1.33 6.06
C ARG A 4 -10.42 0.74 4.69
N GLY A 5 -10.22 1.51 3.62
CA GLY A 5 -10.53 1.04 2.26
C GLY A 5 -12.00 1.19 1.84
N LEU A 6 -12.78 2.02 2.55
CA LEU A 6 -14.12 2.41 2.16
C LEU A 6 -14.12 3.84 1.57
N PRO A 7 -13.77 4.02 0.29
CA PRO A 7 -13.88 5.31 -0.37
C PRO A 7 -15.35 5.70 -0.57
N THR A 8 -15.62 7.00 -0.60
CA THR A 8 -16.92 7.53 -1.01
C THR A 8 -17.07 7.50 -2.53
N ARG A 9 -18.27 7.79 -3.02
CA ARG A 9 -18.51 7.95 -4.46
C ARG A 9 -17.74 9.13 -5.05
N ASP A 10 -17.60 10.21 -4.29
CA ASP A 10 -16.89 11.41 -4.72
C ASP A 10 -15.38 11.15 -4.83
N ASP A 11 -14.82 10.37 -3.90
CA ASP A 11 -13.42 9.92 -3.97
C ASP A 11 -13.16 9.11 -5.25
N PHE A 12 -14.06 8.18 -5.57
CA PHE A 12 -13.96 7.36 -6.77
C PHE A 12 -14.12 8.22 -8.04
N ALA A 13 -15.11 9.11 -8.08
CA ALA A 13 -15.32 9.99 -9.22
C ALA A 13 -14.11 10.90 -9.49
N GLY A 14 -13.54 11.52 -8.45
CA GLY A 14 -12.34 12.34 -8.57
C GLY A 14 -11.12 11.56 -9.05
N PHE A 15 -11.01 10.27 -8.68
CA PHE A 15 -9.95 9.40 -9.18
C PHE A 15 -10.08 9.12 -10.69
N ILE A 16 -11.30 8.88 -11.18
CA ILE A 16 -11.56 8.69 -12.61
C ILE A 16 -11.38 10.00 -13.38
N GLU A 17 -11.83 11.13 -12.85
CA GLU A 17 -11.65 12.46 -13.46
C GLU A 17 -10.17 12.83 -13.61
N ALA A 18 -9.32 12.39 -12.67
CA ALA A 18 -7.87 12.54 -12.77
C ALA A 18 -7.22 11.66 -13.87
N GLY A 19 -8.01 10.86 -14.60
CA GLY A 19 -7.55 10.04 -15.73
C GLY A 19 -7.19 8.60 -15.37
N TYR A 20 -7.44 8.16 -14.15
CA TYR A 20 -7.24 6.77 -13.75
C TYR A 20 -8.45 5.90 -14.08
N THR A 21 -8.22 4.59 -14.07
CA THR A 21 -9.23 3.60 -14.45
C THR A 21 -9.68 2.77 -13.25
N GLU A 22 -10.81 2.08 -13.40
CA GLU A 22 -11.24 1.04 -12.45
C GLU A 22 -10.17 -0.04 -12.26
N GLN A 23 -9.42 -0.37 -13.30
CA GLN A 23 -8.28 -1.30 -13.20
C GLN A 23 -7.23 -0.78 -12.22
N ASN A 24 -6.90 0.52 -12.24
CA ASN A 24 -5.94 1.08 -11.29
C ASN A 24 -6.44 1.02 -9.85
N VAL A 25 -7.76 1.11 -9.62
CA VAL A 25 -8.34 0.89 -8.29
C VAL A 25 -8.09 -0.54 -7.81
N LEU A 26 -8.30 -1.53 -8.68
CA LEU A 26 -8.03 -2.94 -8.37
C LEU A 26 -6.53 -3.19 -8.11
N GLU A 27 -5.64 -2.56 -8.87
CA GLU A 27 -4.19 -2.62 -8.67
C GLU A 27 -3.78 -2.03 -7.31
N ILE A 28 -4.40 -0.93 -6.88
CA ILE A 28 -4.18 -0.35 -5.55
C ILE A 28 -4.66 -1.30 -4.45
N ILE A 29 -5.84 -1.89 -4.59
CA ILE A 29 -6.37 -2.88 -3.63
C ILE A 29 -5.43 -4.08 -3.52
N LEU A 30 -4.92 -4.58 -4.65
CA LEU A 30 -3.95 -5.67 -4.69
C LEU A 30 -2.66 -5.27 -3.95
N ALA A 31 -2.10 -4.10 -4.27
CA ALA A 31 -0.86 -3.62 -3.63
C ALA A 31 -1.01 -3.48 -2.11
N ILE A 32 -2.12 -2.90 -1.64
CA ILE A 32 -2.42 -2.79 -0.20
C ILE A 32 -2.54 -4.17 0.44
N SER A 33 -3.20 -5.12 -0.21
CA SER A 33 -3.40 -6.48 0.33
C SER A 33 -2.08 -7.22 0.48
N VAL A 34 -1.26 -7.22 -0.58
CA VAL A 34 0.08 -7.82 -0.57
C VAL A 34 0.93 -7.17 0.52
N LYS A 35 0.87 -5.84 0.64
CA LYS A 35 1.72 -5.15 1.59
C LYS A 35 1.27 -5.29 3.04
N THR A 36 -0.03 -5.42 3.28
CA THR A 36 -0.58 -5.78 4.60
C THR A 36 -0.05 -7.13 5.04
N LEU A 37 -0.13 -8.14 4.17
CA LEU A 37 0.42 -9.47 4.46
C LEU A 37 1.92 -9.39 4.75
N SER A 38 2.70 -8.79 3.84
CA SER A 38 4.16 -8.68 3.99
C SER A 38 4.58 -7.92 5.25
N ASN A 39 3.94 -6.79 5.56
CA ASN A 39 4.28 -6.00 6.75
C ASN A 39 4.00 -6.78 8.02
N TYR A 40 2.86 -7.46 8.12
CA TYR A 40 2.51 -8.24 9.31
C TYR A 40 3.43 -9.45 9.47
N SER A 41 3.79 -10.12 8.37
CA SER A 41 4.81 -11.18 8.40
C SER A 41 6.15 -10.64 8.91
N ASN A 42 6.67 -9.55 8.33
CA ASN A 42 7.97 -9.01 8.74
C ASN A 42 7.97 -8.53 10.19
N HIS A 43 6.89 -7.89 10.65
CA HIS A 43 6.77 -7.49 12.06
C HIS A 43 6.73 -8.69 13.00
N LEU A 44 6.01 -9.76 12.64
CA LEU A 44 5.89 -10.96 13.48
C LEU A 44 7.21 -11.73 13.58
N PHE A 45 7.94 -11.82 12.46
CA PHE A 45 9.18 -12.61 12.38
C PHE A 45 10.45 -11.79 12.58
N HIS A 46 10.33 -10.47 12.80
CA HIS A 46 11.46 -9.55 12.92
C HIS A 46 12.47 -9.71 11.77
N THR A 47 11.97 -9.82 10.54
CA THR A 47 12.79 -10.04 9.35
C THR A 47 13.83 -8.93 9.21
N GLU A 48 15.11 -9.31 9.18
CA GLU A 48 16.24 -8.38 9.04
C GLU A 48 16.26 -7.71 7.65
N LEU A 49 16.88 -6.54 7.57
CA LEU A 49 17.06 -5.83 6.32
C LEU A 49 18.19 -6.49 5.52
N ASP A 50 17.95 -6.84 4.25
CA ASP A 50 19.02 -7.37 3.41
C ASP A 50 20.12 -6.32 3.21
N ASP A 51 21.39 -6.76 3.23
CA ASP A 51 22.58 -5.90 3.12
C ASP A 51 22.55 -4.96 1.91
N VAL A 52 21.99 -5.41 0.79
CA VAL A 52 21.86 -4.61 -0.45
C VAL A 52 21.00 -3.36 -0.26
N PHE A 53 20.13 -3.35 0.75
CA PHE A 53 19.27 -2.22 1.10
C PHE A 53 19.77 -1.41 2.30
N SER A 54 20.91 -1.77 2.90
CA SER A 54 21.48 -1.07 4.09
C SER A 54 21.64 0.44 3.89
N SER A 55 22.01 0.90 2.69
CA SER A 55 22.11 2.33 2.35
C SER A 55 20.78 3.09 2.41
N ARG A 56 19.65 2.37 2.46
CA ARG A 56 18.29 2.92 2.57
C ARG A 56 17.66 2.64 3.93
N ALA A 57 18.45 2.17 4.91
CA ALA A 57 17.98 2.00 6.27
C ALA A 57 17.39 3.32 6.79
N TRP A 58 16.27 3.21 7.48
CA TRP A 58 15.59 4.37 8.05
C TRP A 58 16.44 4.92 9.21
N SER A 59 16.78 6.20 9.16
CA SER A 59 17.42 6.90 10.28
C SER A 59 16.34 7.36 11.25
N GLU A 60 16.52 7.09 12.55
CA GLU A 60 15.66 7.66 13.59
C GLU A 60 15.69 9.19 13.64
#